data_AF-A0A9D7B8E9-F1
#
_entry.id   AF-A0A9D7B8E9-F1
#
_cell.length_a   1.000
_cell.length_b   1.000
_cell.length_c   1.000
_cell.angle_alpha   90.00
_cell.angle_beta   90.00
_cell.angle_gamma   90.00
#
_symmetry.space_group_name_H-M   'P 1'
#
loop_
_entity.id
_entity.type
_entity.pdbx_description
1 polymer ?
#
loop_
_entity_poly.entity_id
_entity_poly.type
_entity_poly.pdbx_seq_one_letter_code
_entity_poly.pdbx_strand_id
1 'polypeptide(L)'
;MHEAITSRRYSRLCVSLAFALLSIASIAQDTSPFSFRMVFYGPATDSAYAAEHRIRQVIKTRDSEDPDWGLWVHTMHRFVPPVQFEQHPEYFAERNGVRVPDQLCLSNPEVLRITVDSLRAMMARKPAAWYWSVSQMDNFNHCQCALCHRTDSIEGAPSGTILRFANAVADSFPDKVISTLAYQYSRTAPKLTIPQPNVNIMLCSIEEDRSRPIASRDRPGSFTSDLRAWSSLTHNIIVWDYVINFSHLVMPFPNWKVLAPNLQLFRDNGVPMVFEQGLSSPGGEMPEFRTYLLAKLLWNPDLNVDSLRWRFMDHFYGDAGVYIDKYTHLLEEELDKSGKSLTLYEHPQAHKDGYLSPANIAKYKMLFNSAEAAVMEEDTIYQWRVEDARLGIMYAELEVARAMPHATNGLFEKDSTGKWHAKHYYEELLETFVSRAKKHGHLLLHETRNTPDEYFTEFSAHLKHGAVNHLAVGKKISFETPPDARYPGGGPDALIDGFRASTNYQYGWQGWYGKDMVATIDLGEARFVQSVKAGFLHDQQSWIFLPTTVSIEYSVDGSTFMTWGTIEFTDAGKKVTLGTRNAELEPWDLPQSARYIRLTAKNLGDLPAWHGSKGQCWLFCDEIVVR
;
A
#
# COMPACT_ATOMS: atom_id res chain seq x y z
N MET A 1 -69.03 35.22 -0.05
CA MET A 1 -67.85 35.80 0.66
C MET A 1 -67.18 34.85 1.65
N HIS A 2 -67.78 33.72 2.05
CA HIS A 2 -67.16 32.78 3.01
C HIS A 2 -66.18 31.78 2.38
N GLU A 3 -66.38 31.34 1.13
CA GLU A 3 -65.48 30.38 0.46
C GLU A 3 -64.14 30.98 -0.03
N ALA A 4 -64.11 32.28 -0.32
CA ALA A 4 -62.87 32.97 -0.74
C ALA A 4 -61.87 33.19 0.42
N ILE A 5 -62.34 33.12 1.67
CA ILE A 5 -61.51 33.36 2.86
C ILE A 5 -60.86 32.06 3.35
N THR A 6 -61.50 30.90 3.15
CA THR A 6 -60.93 29.57 3.46
C THR A 6 -59.84 29.17 2.47
N SER A 7 -60.01 29.41 1.16
CA SER A 7 -59.00 29.15 0.13
C SER A 7 -57.68 29.91 0.35
N ARG A 8 -57.74 31.19 0.74
CA ARG A 8 -56.55 32.01 1.05
C ARG A 8 -55.83 31.63 2.35
N ARG A 9 -56.53 30.99 3.31
CA ARG A 9 -55.89 30.46 4.53
C ARG A 9 -55.16 29.15 4.28
N TYR A 10 -55.70 28.26 3.44
CA TYR A 10 -55.03 27.02 3.05
C TYR A 10 -53.78 27.28 2.18
N SER A 11 -53.83 28.22 1.23
CA SER A 11 -52.64 28.56 0.42
C SER A 11 -51.53 29.22 1.24
N ARG A 12 -51.87 30.06 2.23
CA ARG A 12 -50.88 30.64 3.15
C ARG A 12 -50.28 29.60 4.10
N LEU A 13 -51.07 28.64 4.59
CA LEU A 13 -50.53 27.53 5.40
C LEU A 13 -49.61 26.62 4.60
N CYS A 14 -49.96 26.27 3.35
CA CYS A 14 -49.09 25.45 2.48
C CYS A 14 -47.80 26.17 2.09
N VAL A 15 -47.84 27.48 1.84
CA VAL A 15 -46.63 28.28 1.59
C VAL A 15 -45.79 28.41 2.86
N SER A 16 -46.38 28.64 4.03
CA SER A 16 -45.65 28.66 5.30
C SER A 16 -45.08 27.30 5.71
N LEU A 17 -45.74 26.19 5.41
CA LEU A 17 -45.18 24.84 5.60
C LEU A 17 -44.05 24.54 4.61
N ALA A 18 -44.17 24.98 3.36
CA ALA A 18 -43.11 24.84 2.36
C ALA A 18 -41.88 25.69 2.72
N PHE A 19 -42.07 26.91 3.24
CA PHE A 19 -40.99 27.73 3.77
C PHE A 19 -40.41 27.17 5.07
N ALA A 20 -41.23 26.56 5.94
CA ALA A 20 -40.75 25.86 7.13
C ALA A 20 -39.95 24.59 6.75
N LEU A 21 -40.38 23.83 5.76
CA LEU A 21 -39.66 22.66 5.25
C LEU A 21 -38.38 23.05 4.50
N LEU A 22 -38.38 24.15 3.73
CA LEU A 22 -37.19 24.72 3.09
C LEU A 22 -36.22 25.31 4.11
N SER A 23 -36.70 25.90 5.21
CA SER A 23 -35.84 26.41 6.29
C SER A 23 -35.33 25.28 7.18
N ILE A 24 -36.10 24.22 7.45
CA ILE A 24 -35.60 23.02 8.14
C ILE A 24 -34.59 22.26 7.25
N ALA A 25 -34.81 22.19 5.94
CA ALA A 25 -33.83 21.62 4.99
C ALA A 25 -32.58 22.51 4.82
N SER A 26 -32.73 23.84 4.92
CA SER A 26 -31.63 24.81 4.93
C SER A 26 -30.84 24.79 6.25
N ILE A 27 -31.49 24.52 7.39
CA ILE A 27 -30.84 24.39 8.71
C ILE A 27 -30.10 23.05 8.79
N ALA A 28 -30.60 21.99 8.15
CA ALA A 28 -29.93 20.68 8.08
C ALA A 28 -28.60 20.71 7.28
N GLN A 29 -28.35 21.73 6.46
CA GLN A 29 -27.11 21.87 5.68
C GLN A 29 -25.96 22.60 6.42
N ASP A 30 -26.23 23.18 7.60
CA ASP A 30 -25.26 24.06 8.28
C ASP A 30 -24.43 23.34 9.36
N THR A 31 -24.68 22.05 9.61
CA THR A 31 -23.92 21.24 10.57
C THR A 31 -23.42 19.95 9.93
N SER A 32 -22.10 19.75 9.97
CA SER A 32 -21.46 18.50 9.55
C SER A 32 -21.81 17.33 10.48
N PRO A 33 -22.04 16.10 9.97
CA PRO A 33 -22.19 14.91 10.81
C PRO A 33 -20.89 14.53 11.53
N PHE A 34 -19.74 14.97 11.03
CA PHE A 34 -18.44 14.71 11.60
C PHE A 34 -17.91 15.94 12.34
N SER A 35 -17.64 15.78 13.64
CA SER A 35 -17.06 16.79 14.51
C SER A 35 -15.53 16.89 14.37
N PHE A 36 -14.87 15.78 14.01
CA PHE A 36 -13.44 15.74 13.65
C PHE A 36 -13.29 15.31 12.20
N ARG A 37 -12.64 16.16 11.39
CA ARG A 37 -12.54 15.99 9.94
C ARG A 37 -11.10 16.22 9.49
N MET A 38 -10.32 15.16 9.41
CA MET A 38 -8.91 15.25 9.04
C MET A 38 -8.68 14.62 7.68
N VAL A 39 -8.12 15.40 6.76
CA VAL A 39 -7.73 14.95 5.42
C VAL A 39 -6.23 15.03 5.34
N PHE A 40 -5.55 13.89 5.25
CA PHE A 40 -4.10 13.82 5.36
C PHE A 40 -3.40 14.00 4.01
N TYR A 41 -3.51 15.20 3.47
CA TYR A 41 -2.84 15.59 2.22
C TYR A 41 -2.08 16.90 2.37
N GLY A 42 -1.07 17.13 1.52
CA GLY A 42 -0.25 18.35 1.50
C GLY A 42 -1.03 19.66 1.64
N PRO A 43 -2.13 19.90 0.88
CA PRO A 43 -2.92 21.13 1.00
C PRO A 43 -3.51 21.34 2.41
N ALA A 44 -3.81 20.28 3.16
CA ALA A 44 -4.32 20.39 4.53
C ALA A 44 -3.26 20.77 5.58
N THR A 45 -1.97 20.84 5.20
CA THR A 45 -0.92 21.38 6.07
C THR A 45 -0.94 22.92 6.11
N ASP A 46 -1.51 23.56 5.08
CA ASP A 46 -1.70 25.01 5.02
C ASP A 46 -2.87 25.40 5.94
N SER A 47 -2.60 26.31 6.88
CA SER A 47 -3.58 26.68 7.89
C SER A 47 -4.76 27.48 7.33
N ALA A 48 -4.53 28.28 6.27
CA ALA A 48 -5.59 29.06 5.64
C ALA A 48 -6.52 28.14 4.85
N TYR A 49 -5.96 27.20 4.08
CA TYR A 49 -6.72 26.19 3.36
C TYR A 49 -7.54 25.33 4.33
N ALA A 50 -6.91 24.81 5.39
CA ALA A 50 -7.60 23.99 6.38
C ALA A 50 -8.76 24.75 7.04
N ALA A 51 -8.55 26.02 7.39
CA ALA A 51 -9.59 26.88 7.97
C ALA A 51 -10.74 27.16 6.98
N GLU A 52 -10.43 27.51 5.72
CA GLU A 52 -11.42 27.79 4.67
C GLU A 52 -12.30 26.56 4.40
N HIS A 53 -11.67 25.39 4.31
CA HIS A 53 -12.34 24.12 4.06
C HIS A 53 -12.91 23.47 5.33
N ARG A 54 -12.72 24.12 6.49
CA ARG A 54 -13.17 23.68 7.82
C ARG A 54 -12.65 22.28 8.16
N ILE A 55 -11.48 21.87 7.69
CA ILE A 55 -10.83 20.60 8.03
C ILE A 55 -9.74 20.83 9.08
N ARG A 56 -9.28 19.76 9.73
CA ARG A 56 -8.15 19.81 10.66
C ARG A 56 -6.88 20.19 9.91
N GLN A 57 -6.09 21.11 10.46
CA GLN A 57 -4.74 21.36 9.97
C GLN A 57 -3.86 20.16 10.31
N VAL A 58 -3.19 19.60 9.30
CA VAL A 58 -2.24 18.52 9.49
C VAL A 58 -0.91 19.10 9.99
N ILE A 59 -0.48 18.69 11.18
CA ILE A 59 0.79 19.12 11.78
C ILE A 59 1.59 17.89 12.18
N LYS A 60 2.49 17.48 11.28
CA LYS A 60 3.36 16.32 11.51
C LYS A 60 4.47 16.66 12.49
N THR A 61 4.44 16.01 13.65
CA THR A 61 5.48 16.07 14.68
C THR A 61 6.00 14.66 14.97
N ARG A 62 7.01 14.54 15.84
CA ARG A 62 7.49 13.22 16.29
C ARG A 62 6.40 12.39 16.99
N ASP A 63 5.47 13.07 17.66
CA ASP A 63 4.53 12.45 18.60
C ASP A 63 3.10 12.41 18.06
N SER A 64 2.73 13.35 17.18
CA SER A 64 1.36 13.54 16.71
C SER A 64 1.29 14.14 15.30
N GLU A 65 0.17 13.92 14.62
CA GLU A 65 -0.19 14.49 13.33
C GLU A 65 -1.21 15.65 13.44
N ASP A 66 -1.69 15.89 14.67
CA ASP A 66 -2.80 16.78 14.98
C ASP A 66 -2.54 17.56 16.29
N PRO A 67 -2.87 18.87 16.36
CA PRO A 67 -2.53 19.70 17.53
C PRO A 67 -3.28 19.33 18.82
N ASP A 68 -4.45 18.70 18.74
CA ASP A 68 -5.23 18.30 19.93
C ASP A 68 -4.80 16.92 20.46
N TRP A 69 -3.89 16.24 19.77
CA TRP A 69 -3.39 14.91 20.11
C TRP A 69 -1.98 14.99 20.70
N GLY A 70 -1.82 14.41 21.90
CA GLY A 70 -0.54 14.34 22.60
C GLY A 70 0.37 13.22 22.09
N LEU A 71 -0.26 12.11 21.65
CA LEU A 71 0.35 10.95 21.00
C LEU A 71 -0.59 10.39 19.92
N TRP A 72 -0.06 10.03 18.76
CA TRP A 72 -0.79 9.49 17.61
C TRP A 72 -0.32 8.06 17.28
N VAL A 73 -1.22 7.08 17.48
CA VAL A 73 -1.14 5.63 17.16
C VAL A 73 0.20 4.89 17.38
N HIS A 74 0.18 3.56 17.34
CA HIS A 74 1.37 2.71 17.53
C HIS A 74 2.31 3.14 18.69
N THR A 75 1.71 3.43 19.85
CA THR A 75 2.38 4.16 20.94
C THR A 75 2.98 3.28 22.01
N MET A 76 2.68 1.97 22.06
CA MET A 76 3.08 1.10 23.17
C MET A 76 4.59 1.16 23.48
N HIS A 77 5.43 1.19 22.44
CA HIS A 77 6.90 1.29 22.61
C HIS A 77 7.41 2.67 23.06
N ARG A 78 6.54 3.70 23.11
CA ARG A 78 6.85 4.98 23.77
C ARG A 78 6.84 4.86 25.30
N PHE A 79 6.09 3.89 25.84
CA PHE A 79 6.00 3.63 27.28
C PHE A 79 7.03 2.57 27.71
N VAL A 80 7.07 1.44 27.00
CA VAL A 80 8.02 0.35 27.25
C VAL A 80 8.80 0.06 25.96
N PRO A 81 9.99 0.65 25.76
CA PRO A 81 10.78 0.46 24.55
C PRO A 81 11.39 -0.95 24.48
N PRO A 82 11.55 -1.54 23.27
CA PRO A 82 12.11 -2.88 23.06
C PRO A 82 13.47 -3.14 23.72
N VAL A 83 14.27 -2.09 23.96
CA VAL A 83 15.56 -2.20 24.67
C VAL A 83 15.42 -2.75 26.10
N GLN A 84 14.25 -2.66 26.72
CA GLN A 84 14.00 -3.25 28.04
C GLN A 84 13.85 -4.77 28.00
N PHE A 85 13.74 -5.39 26.83
CA PHE A 85 13.44 -6.82 26.68
C PHE A 85 14.45 -7.75 27.34
N GLU A 86 15.74 -7.40 27.32
CA GLU A 86 16.79 -8.23 27.94
C GLU A 86 16.64 -8.33 29.45
N GLN A 87 16.18 -7.24 30.09
CA GLN A 87 16.02 -7.16 31.54
C GLN A 87 14.60 -7.55 31.99
N HIS A 88 13.61 -7.26 31.15
CA HIS A 88 12.19 -7.42 31.44
C HIS A 88 11.44 -8.11 30.30
N PRO A 89 11.80 -9.36 29.93
CA PRO A 89 11.11 -10.08 28.86
C PRO A 89 9.60 -10.28 29.16
N GLU A 90 9.19 -10.28 30.43
CA GLU A 90 7.81 -10.39 30.90
C GLU A 90 6.92 -9.20 30.54
N TYR A 91 7.49 -8.04 30.19
CA TYR A 91 6.73 -6.88 29.71
C TYR A 91 6.24 -7.07 28.27
N PHE A 92 6.83 -8.00 27.54
CA PHE A 92 6.61 -8.18 26.12
C PHE A 92 5.77 -9.42 25.81
N ALA A 93 5.25 -9.46 24.60
CA ALA A 93 4.38 -10.51 24.13
C ALA A 93 5.04 -11.90 24.26
N GLU A 94 4.21 -12.90 24.57
CA GLU A 94 4.58 -14.31 24.51
C GLU A 94 3.83 -14.97 23.35
N ARG A 95 4.53 -15.72 22.51
CA ARG A 95 3.93 -16.55 21.47
C ARG A 95 4.66 -17.88 21.43
N ASN A 96 3.92 -18.98 21.43
CA ASN A 96 4.48 -20.35 21.44
C ASN A 96 5.49 -20.60 22.59
N GLY A 97 5.25 -20.02 23.77
CA GLY A 97 6.14 -20.12 24.93
C GLY A 97 7.43 -19.31 24.83
N VAL A 98 7.59 -18.47 23.80
CA VAL A 98 8.76 -17.61 23.59
C VAL A 98 8.35 -16.15 23.72
N ARG A 99 9.13 -15.37 24.47
CA ARG A 99 8.96 -13.92 24.60
C ARG A 99 9.58 -13.19 23.42
N VAL A 100 8.91 -12.14 22.95
CA VAL A 100 9.24 -11.45 21.70
C VAL A 100 8.95 -9.94 21.85
N PRO A 101 9.89 -9.04 21.49
CA PRO A 101 9.82 -7.63 21.84
C PRO A 101 9.01 -6.75 20.86
N ASP A 102 8.15 -7.33 20.03
CA ASP A 102 7.43 -6.61 18.98
C ASP A 102 6.08 -6.02 19.43
N GLN A 103 5.53 -6.52 20.54
CA GLN A 103 4.32 -6.05 21.20
C GLN A 103 4.47 -6.17 22.72
N LEU A 104 3.65 -5.44 23.47
CA LEU A 104 3.59 -5.53 24.94
C LEU A 104 2.61 -6.59 25.43
N CYS A 105 2.86 -7.12 26.63
CA CYS A 105 1.95 -7.98 27.37
C CYS A 105 0.99 -7.12 28.21
N LEU A 106 -0.17 -6.79 27.64
CA LEU A 106 -1.15 -5.89 28.28
C LEU A 106 -1.87 -6.49 29.50
N SER A 107 -1.69 -7.78 29.77
CA SER A 107 -2.14 -8.39 31.03
C SER A 107 -1.12 -8.22 32.18
N ASN A 108 0.04 -7.62 31.92
CA ASN A 108 1.07 -7.40 32.94
C ASN A 108 0.80 -6.10 33.71
N PRO A 109 0.62 -6.15 35.04
CA PRO A 109 0.30 -4.96 35.84
C PRO A 109 1.41 -3.90 35.85
N GLU A 110 2.69 -4.29 35.71
CA GLU A 110 3.79 -3.31 35.64
C GLU A 110 3.75 -2.52 34.33
N VAL A 111 3.34 -3.15 33.22
CA VAL A 111 3.15 -2.43 31.94
C VAL A 111 2.07 -1.37 32.09
N LEU A 112 0.95 -1.69 32.75
CA LEU A 112 -0.11 -0.71 33.05
C LEU A 112 0.43 0.46 33.89
N ARG A 113 1.16 0.16 34.97
CA ARG A 113 1.73 1.17 35.85
C ARG A 113 2.69 2.09 35.08
N ILE A 114 3.61 1.54 34.30
CA ILE A 114 4.57 2.30 33.49
C ILE A 114 3.86 3.18 32.47
N THR A 115 2.81 2.68 31.80
CA THR A 115 2.02 3.46 30.85
C THR A 115 1.34 4.65 31.53
N VAL A 116 0.67 4.43 32.67
CA VAL A 116 0.02 5.50 33.43
C VAL A 116 1.04 6.54 33.92
N ASP A 117 2.16 6.12 34.50
CA ASP A 117 3.19 7.05 34.98
C ASP A 117 3.80 7.86 33.82
N SER A 118 4.05 7.21 32.68
CA SER A 118 4.56 7.86 31.47
C SER A 118 3.57 8.87 30.91
N LEU A 119 2.29 8.51 30.78
CA LEU A 119 1.26 9.42 30.29
C LEU A 119 1.08 10.61 31.20
N ARG A 120 1.06 10.42 32.53
CA ARG A 120 0.99 11.54 33.49
C ARG A 120 2.13 12.54 33.26
N ALA A 121 3.35 12.03 33.06
CA ALA A 121 4.51 12.87 32.79
C ALA A 121 4.46 13.55 31.41
N MET A 122 3.87 12.91 30.39
CA MET A 122 3.71 13.51 29.06
C MET A 122 2.59 14.55 29.02
N MET A 123 1.44 14.27 29.66
CA MET A 123 0.32 15.20 29.81
C MET A 123 0.71 16.46 30.56
N ALA A 124 1.55 16.35 31.60
CA ALA A 124 2.11 17.52 32.29
C ALA A 124 2.94 18.43 31.36
N ARG A 125 3.58 17.87 30.32
CA ARG A 125 4.35 18.64 29.31
C ARG A 125 3.48 19.20 28.19
N LYS A 126 2.33 18.58 27.91
CA LYS A 126 1.37 19.00 26.87
C LYS A 126 -0.05 19.08 27.45
N PRO A 127 -0.33 20.00 28.39
CA PRO A 127 -1.61 20.03 29.10
C PRO A 127 -2.81 20.36 28.21
N ALA A 128 -2.58 21.06 27.10
CA ALA A 128 -3.60 21.42 26.11
C ALA A 128 -4.04 20.24 25.24
N ALA A 129 -3.23 19.18 25.10
CA ALA A 129 -3.62 18.01 24.34
C ALA A 129 -4.77 17.27 25.06
N TRP A 130 -5.78 16.92 24.27
CA TRP A 130 -7.01 16.27 24.72
C TRP A 130 -6.97 14.75 24.52
N TYR A 131 -6.46 14.31 23.36
CA TYR A 131 -6.41 12.91 22.97
C TYR A 131 -5.02 12.30 23.17
N TRP A 132 -4.96 11.09 23.70
CA TRP A 132 -3.73 10.37 23.96
C TRP A 132 -3.84 8.91 23.52
N SER A 133 -3.12 8.54 22.47
CA SER A 133 -3.16 7.16 21.96
C SER A 133 -2.38 6.20 22.86
N VAL A 134 -3.02 5.08 23.21
CA VAL A 134 -2.48 3.92 23.90
C VAL A 134 -2.85 2.69 23.08
N SER A 135 -2.00 2.37 22.10
CA SER A 135 -2.40 1.49 21.01
C SER A 135 -1.28 0.58 20.54
N GLN A 136 -1.65 -0.64 20.14
CA GLN A 136 -0.75 -1.69 19.63
C GLN A 136 0.24 -1.21 18.57
N MET A 137 1.39 -1.88 18.48
CA MET A 137 2.36 -1.62 17.40
C MET A 137 1.85 -2.13 16.05
N ASP A 138 2.39 -1.59 14.97
CA ASP A 138 1.93 -1.80 13.60
C ASP A 138 2.33 -3.17 13.05
N ASN A 139 1.61 -4.22 13.48
CA ASN A 139 1.72 -5.58 12.94
C ASN A 139 0.51 -6.43 13.37
N PHE A 140 0.37 -7.60 12.76
CA PHE A 140 -0.68 -8.58 13.04
C PHE A 140 -0.46 -9.40 14.33
N ASN A 141 0.67 -9.23 15.00
CA ASN A 141 1.01 -10.05 16.15
C ASN A 141 0.40 -9.48 17.43
N HIS A 142 0.07 -10.37 18.37
CA HIS A 142 -0.39 -10.01 19.71
C HIS A 142 0.20 -10.96 20.76
N CYS A 143 0.04 -10.59 22.03
CA CYS A 143 0.47 -11.45 23.15
C CYS A 143 -0.52 -12.61 23.32
N GLN A 144 0.01 -13.84 23.36
CA GLN A 144 -0.73 -15.08 23.55
C GLN A 144 -0.39 -15.76 24.88
N CYS A 145 0.16 -15.01 25.84
CA CYS A 145 0.41 -15.55 27.18
C CYS A 145 -0.91 -16.03 27.82
N ALA A 146 -0.83 -16.90 28.82
CA ALA A 146 -2.01 -17.53 29.42
C ALA A 146 -3.09 -16.53 29.90
N LEU A 147 -2.69 -15.35 30.36
CA LEU A 147 -3.61 -14.30 30.84
C LEU A 147 -4.29 -13.54 29.69
N CYS A 148 -3.53 -13.07 28.68
CA CYS A 148 -4.11 -12.45 27.49
C CYS A 148 -5.04 -13.43 26.76
N HIS A 149 -4.57 -14.66 26.52
CA HIS A 149 -5.36 -15.70 25.86
C HIS A 149 -6.67 -15.99 26.60
N ARG A 150 -6.65 -16.05 27.94
CA ARG A 150 -7.86 -16.23 28.75
C ARG A 150 -8.86 -15.09 28.53
N THR A 151 -8.37 -13.85 28.61
CA THR A 151 -9.20 -12.65 28.40
C THR A 151 -9.80 -12.65 27.00
N ASP A 152 -8.99 -12.86 25.98
CA ASP A 152 -9.43 -12.83 24.58
C ASP A 152 -10.40 -13.96 24.25
N SER A 153 -10.25 -15.13 24.90
CA SER A 153 -11.20 -16.25 24.78
C SER A 153 -12.57 -15.89 25.37
N ILE A 154 -12.61 -15.19 26.50
CA ILE A 154 -13.85 -14.73 27.15
C ILE A 154 -14.52 -13.64 26.29
N GLU A 155 -13.73 -12.72 25.76
CA GLU A 155 -14.22 -11.59 24.95
C GLU A 155 -14.56 -12.00 23.51
N GLY A 156 -14.01 -13.12 23.04
CA GLY A 156 -14.18 -13.61 21.67
C GLY A 156 -13.31 -12.89 20.63
N ALA A 157 -12.40 -12.00 21.04
CA ALA A 157 -11.49 -11.26 20.18
C ALA A 157 -10.26 -10.72 20.96
N PRO A 158 -9.08 -10.57 20.32
CA PRO A 158 -7.89 -9.95 20.91
C PRO A 158 -8.07 -8.48 21.36
N SER A 159 -9.07 -7.79 20.80
CA SER A 159 -9.47 -6.44 21.25
C SER A 159 -9.91 -6.41 22.70
N GLY A 160 -10.33 -7.55 23.27
CA GLY A 160 -10.73 -7.68 24.66
C GLY A 160 -9.63 -7.29 25.64
N THR A 161 -8.42 -7.85 25.46
CA THR A 161 -7.26 -7.47 26.27
C THR A 161 -6.88 -5.99 26.07
N ILE A 162 -6.91 -5.50 24.83
CA ILE A 162 -6.58 -4.09 24.53
C ILE A 162 -7.57 -3.14 25.22
N LEU A 163 -8.87 -3.40 25.10
CA LEU A 163 -9.89 -2.50 25.63
C LEU A 163 -9.89 -2.48 27.16
N ARG A 164 -9.69 -3.63 27.81
CA ARG A 164 -9.54 -3.69 29.27
C ARG A 164 -8.35 -2.89 29.76
N PHE A 165 -7.23 -2.95 29.04
CA PHE A 165 -6.05 -2.14 29.33
C PHE A 165 -6.33 -0.65 29.12
N ALA A 166 -6.93 -0.27 27.98
CA ALA A 166 -7.27 1.11 27.67
C ALA A 166 -8.26 1.71 28.70
N ASN A 167 -9.27 0.95 29.12
CA ASN A 167 -10.20 1.34 30.19
C ASN A 167 -9.45 1.62 31.50
N ALA A 168 -8.56 0.71 31.92
CA ALA A 168 -7.78 0.89 33.15
C ALA A 168 -6.84 2.11 33.09
N VAL A 169 -6.29 2.43 31.92
CA VAL A 169 -5.54 3.66 31.71
C VAL A 169 -6.47 4.89 31.77
N ALA A 170 -7.63 4.84 31.12
CA ALA A 170 -8.58 5.94 31.07
C ALA A 170 -9.18 6.30 32.44
N ASP A 171 -9.36 5.32 33.32
CA ASP A 171 -9.79 5.52 34.71
C ASP A 171 -8.81 6.41 35.50
N SER A 172 -7.54 6.48 35.08
CA SER A 172 -6.52 7.34 35.70
C SER A 172 -6.52 8.79 35.18
N PHE A 173 -7.25 9.08 34.10
CA PHE A 173 -7.24 10.37 33.40
C PHE A 173 -8.65 10.81 32.97
N PRO A 174 -9.58 11.06 33.91
CA PRO A 174 -10.98 11.36 33.59
C PRO A 174 -11.18 12.69 32.83
N ASP A 175 -10.18 13.58 32.81
CA ASP A 175 -10.15 14.85 32.10
C ASP A 175 -9.51 14.78 30.69
N LYS A 176 -9.11 13.58 30.26
CA LYS A 176 -8.50 13.31 28.95
C LYS A 176 -9.20 12.17 28.24
N VAL A 177 -9.01 12.09 26.92
CA VAL A 177 -9.49 10.97 26.12
C VAL A 177 -8.34 10.03 25.79
N ILE A 178 -8.49 8.76 26.15
CA ILE A 178 -7.55 7.71 25.79
C ILE A 178 -8.04 7.07 24.49
N SER A 179 -7.25 7.20 23.42
CA SER A 179 -7.54 6.54 22.15
C SER A 179 -6.86 5.18 22.08
N THR A 180 -7.52 4.17 21.55
CA THR A 180 -6.90 2.87 21.24
C THR A 180 -7.33 2.35 19.87
N LEU A 181 -6.55 1.45 19.29
CA LEU A 181 -6.79 0.93 17.94
C LEU A 181 -7.72 -0.28 17.95
N ALA A 182 -8.65 -0.30 17.02
CA ALA A 182 -9.29 -1.49 16.47
C ALA A 182 -8.72 -1.69 15.05
N TYR A 183 -7.59 -2.40 14.97
CA TYR A 183 -6.72 -2.47 13.79
C TYR A 183 -6.21 -3.89 13.58
N GLN A 184 -6.32 -4.41 12.35
CA GLN A 184 -5.85 -5.75 11.98
C GLN A 184 -6.35 -6.82 12.97
N TYR A 185 -5.47 -7.38 13.80
CA TYR A 185 -5.81 -8.44 14.75
C TYR A 185 -6.81 -8.02 15.85
N SER A 186 -6.96 -6.71 16.10
CA SER A 186 -7.85 -6.16 17.12
C SER A 186 -9.09 -5.48 16.53
N ARG A 187 -9.33 -5.60 15.22
CA ARG A 187 -10.45 -4.90 14.55
C ARG A 187 -11.82 -5.35 15.06
N THR A 188 -11.99 -6.64 15.32
CA THR A 188 -13.27 -7.19 15.81
C THR A 188 -13.55 -6.73 17.24
N ALA A 189 -14.74 -6.19 17.48
CA ALA A 189 -15.17 -5.71 18.80
C ALA A 189 -15.26 -6.85 19.83
N PRO A 190 -14.90 -6.60 21.11
CA PRO A 190 -15.07 -7.57 22.17
C PRO A 190 -16.56 -7.72 22.55
N LYS A 191 -16.93 -8.88 23.11
CA LYS A 191 -18.32 -9.20 23.42
C LYS A 191 -18.82 -8.62 24.75
N LEU A 192 -17.95 -8.47 25.75
CA LEU A 192 -18.37 -8.16 27.12
C LEU A 192 -17.87 -6.80 27.59
N THR A 193 -16.62 -6.45 27.29
CA THR A 193 -16.05 -5.18 27.75
C THR A 193 -16.62 -4.01 26.96
N ILE A 194 -17.14 -3.01 27.66
CA ILE A 194 -17.63 -1.75 27.09
C ILE A 194 -16.55 -0.67 27.28
N PRO A 195 -16.26 0.18 26.27
CA PRO A 195 -15.34 1.30 26.44
C PRO A 195 -15.80 2.29 27.51
N GLN A 196 -14.88 2.81 28.33
CA GLN A 196 -15.20 3.92 29.24
C GLN A 196 -15.66 5.17 28.46
N PRO A 197 -16.41 6.11 29.08
CA PRO A 197 -16.89 7.31 28.40
C PRO A 197 -15.78 8.17 27.75
N ASN A 198 -14.58 8.14 28.33
CA ASN A 198 -13.39 8.84 27.82
C ASN A 198 -12.41 7.92 27.07
N VAL A 199 -12.87 6.75 26.60
CA VAL A 199 -12.11 5.91 25.67
C VAL A 199 -12.62 6.13 24.25
N ASN A 200 -11.70 6.50 23.37
CA ASN A 200 -11.92 6.63 21.93
C ASN A 200 -11.44 5.36 21.21
N ILE A 201 -12.23 4.85 20.28
CA ILE A 201 -11.87 3.71 19.43
C ILE A 201 -11.51 4.23 18.05
N MET A 202 -10.25 4.05 17.66
CA MET A 202 -9.79 4.30 16.30
C MET A 202 -9.92 3.03 15.46
N LEU A 203 -10.99 2.96 14.67
CA LEU A 203 -11.33 1.81 13.83
C LEU A 203 -10.78 1.98 12.42
N CYS A 204 -9.97 1.03 11.97
CA CYS A 204 -9.23 1.13 10.71
C CYS A 204 -9.80 0.22 9.62
N SER A 205 -9.86 0.73 8.38
CA SER A 205 -10.39 0.02 7.20
C SER A 205 -9.28 -0.54 6.29
N ILE A 206 -8.08 -0.78 6.82
CA ILE A 206 -6.86 -1.05 6.01
C ILE A 206 -7.02 -2.23 5.03
N GLU A 207 -7.87 -3.22 5.34
CA GLU A 207 -8.07 -4.43 4.53
C GLU A 207 -9.14 -4.30 3.43
N GLU A 208 -9.82 -3.16 3.34
CA GLU A 208 -10.91 -2.96 2.38
C GLU A 208 -10.41 -2.75 0.93
N ASP A 209 -11.25 -3.11 -0.04
CA ASP A 209 -11.02 -2.84 -1.45
C ASP A 209 -11.47 -1.41 -1.77
N ARG A 210 -10.55 -0.58 -2.30
CA ARG A 210 -10.82 0.83 -2.60
C ARG A 210 -11.49 1.05 -3.96
N SER A 211 -11.66 0.02 -4.77
CA SER A 211 -12.39 0.13 -6.05
C SER A 211 -13.91 0.17 -5.88
N ARG A 212 -14.43 -0.21 -4.69
CA ARG A 212 -15.86 -0.38 -4.42
C ARG A 212 -16.22 0.25 -3.07
N PRO A 213 -17.49 0.66 -2.86
CA PRO A 213 -17.92 1.10 -1.54
C PRO A 213 -17.70 0.02 -0.48
N ILE A 214 -17.27 0.39 0.72
CA ILE A 214 -17.05 -0.52 1.85
C ILE A 214 -18.34 -1.32 2.16
N ALA A 215 -19.50 -0.67 2.02
CA ALA A 215 -20.81 -1.29 2.16
C ALA A 215 -21.08 -2.45 1.18
N SER A 216 -20.33 -2.55 0.07
CA SER A 216 -20.47 -3.66 -0.89
C SER A 216 -20.04 -5.02 -0.34
N ARG A 217 -19.26 -5.04 0.76
CA ARG A 217 -18.89 -6.24 1.50
C ARG A 217 -19.52 -6.22 2.89
N ASP A 218 -20.78 -6.62 2.97
CA ASP A 218 -21.52 -6.71 4.23
C ASP A 218 -21.75 -8.18 4.63
N ARG A 219 -20.86 -8.71 5.47
CA ARG A 219 -20.90 -10.11 5.93
C ARG A 219 -20.12 -10.26 7.24
N PRO A 220 -20.33 -11.32 8.04
CA PRO A 220 -19.54 -11.56 9.24
C PRO A 220 -18.02 -11.45 8.99
N GLY A 221 -17.33 -10.65 9.81
CA GLY A 221 -15.89 -10.39 9.72
C GLY A 221 -15.47 -9.36 8.66
N SER A 222 -16.41 -8.62 8.06
CA SER A 222 -16.11 -7.41 7.28
C SER A 222 -15.95 -6.18 8.18
N PHE A 223 -15.34 -5.12 7.65
CA PHE A 223 -15.31 -3.83 8.33
C PHE A 223 -16.70 -3.31 8.67
N THR A 224 -17.69 -3.45 7.79
CA THR A 224 -19.10 -3.06 8.05
C THR A 224 -19.69 -3.77 9.27
N SER A 225 -19.39 -5.05 9.46
CA SER A 225 -19.83 -5.81 10.63
C SER A 225 -19.13 -5.36 11.90
N ASP A 226 -17.82 -5.10 11.82
CA ASP A 226 -17.02 -4.60 12.94
C ASP A 226 -17.45 -3.18 13.34
N LEU A 227 -17.72 -2.30 12.37
CA LEU A 227 -18.22 -0.94 12.57
C LEU A 227 -19.53 -0.95 13.38
N ARG A 228 -20.52 -1.74 12.95
CA ARG A 228 -21.80 -1.86 13.67
C ARG A 228 -21.62 -2.41 15.08
N ALA A 229 -20.72 -3.38 15.24
CA ALA A 229 -20.42 -3.96 16.54
C ALA A 229 -19.82 -2.90 17.49
N TRP A 230 -18.83 -2.14 17.03
CA TRP A 230 -18.24 -1.04 17.81
C TRP A 230 -19.24 0.08 18.10
N SER A 231 -20.04 0.51 17.11
CA SER A 231 -21.07 1.54 17.27
C SER A 231 -22.15 1.14 18.28
N SER A 232 -22.39 -0.17 18.49
CA SER A 232 -23.29 -0.64 19.54
C SER A 232 -22.73 -0.49 20.96
N LEU A 233 -21.40 -0.38 21.10
CA LEU A 233 -20.71 -0.23 22.38
C LEU A 233 -20.43 1.25 22.73
N THR A 234 -20.10 2.07 21.73
CA THR A 234 -19.76 3.48 21.93
C THR A 234 -19.94 4.29 20.65
N HIS A 235 -20.18 5.60 20.79
CA HIS A 235 -20.12 6.56 19.68
C HIS A 235 -18.84 7.40 19.73
N ASN A 236 -17.94 7.18 20.71
CA ASN A 236 -16.62 7.79 20.72
C ASN A 236 -15.69 7.04 19.77
N ILE A 237 -16.00 7.09 18.47
CA ILE A 237 -15.28 6.38 17.42
C ILE A 237 -14.64 7.38 16.48
N ILE A 238 -13.39 7.13 16.11
CA ILE A 238 -12.75 7.72 14.94
C ILE A 238 -12.53 6.62 13.90
N VAL A 239 -13.02 6.83 12.67
CA VAL A 239 -12.66 5.95 11.56
C VAL A 239 -11.39 6.47 10.92
N TRP A 240 -10.39 5.60 10.84
CA TRP A 240 -9.18 5.81 10.06
C TRP A 240 -9.35 5.07 8.73
N ASP A 241 -9.69 5.83 7.68
CA ASP A 241 -9.78 5.35 6.29
C ASP A 241 -8.53 5.73 5.48
N TYR A 242 -8.31 5.02 4.39
CA TYR A 242 -7.11 5.12 3.55
C TYR A 242 -7.53 5.38 2.11
N VAL A 243 -6.98 6.44 1.52
CA VAL A 243 -7.39 6.96 0.20
C VAL A 243 -6.21 7.08 -0.77
N ILE A 244 -5.19 6.26 -0.57
CA ILE A 244 -3.90 6.31 -1.29
C ILE A 244 -3.33 4.90 -1.50
N ASN A 245 -2.38 4.78 -2.43
CA ASN A 245 -1.44 3.66 -2.50
C ASN A 245 -0.06 4.10 -1.96
N PHE A 246 0.36 3.54 -0.83
CA PHE A 246 1.60 3.90 -0.14
C PHE A 246 2.86 3.39 -0.84
N SER A 247 2.76 2.30 -1.61
CA SER A 247 3.91 1.77 -2.36
C SER A 247 4.20 2.54 -3.64
N HIS A 248 3.18 3.19 -4.20
CA HIS A 248 3.21 3.89 -5.48
C HIS A 248 2.46 5.20 -5.41
N LEU A 249 3.03 6.19 -4.73
CA LEU A 249 2.37 7.44 -4.33
C LEU A 249 1.80 8.26 -5.51
N VAL A 250 2.41 8.13 -6.69
CA VAL A 250 2.01 8.85 -7.91
C VAL A 250 1.12 8.01 -8.84
N MET A 251 0.93 6.72 -8.57
CA MET A 251 0.11 5.85 -9.44
C MET A 251 -1.33 6.35 -9.50
N PRO A 252 -1.99 6.36 -10.68
CA PRO A 252 -3.41 6.66 -10.78
C PRO A 252 -4.24 5.73 -9.89
N PHE A 253 -5.00 6.27 -8.94
CA PHE A 253 -5.71 5.50 -7.91
C PHE A 253 -7.21 5.86 -7.87
N PRO A 254 -8.02 5.49 -8.87
CA PRO A 254 -9.34 6.10 -9.10
C PRO A 254 -10.46 5.58 -8.17
N ASN A 255 -10.38 5.90 -6.87
CA ASN A 255 -11.37 5.58 -5.84
C ASN A 255 -12.26 6.78 -5.44
N TRP A 256 -12.41 7.82 -6.27
CA TRP A 256 -13.19 9.00 -5.90
C TRP A 256 -14.69 8.73 -5.72
N LYS A 257 -15.27 7.91 -6.59
CA LYS A 257 -16.69 7.54 -6.53
C LYS A 257 -17.11 6.81 -5.25
N VAL A 258 -16.17 6.18 -4.54
CA VAL A 258 -16.49 5.40 -3.33
C VAL A 258 -16.45 6.24 -2.05
N LEU A 259 -15.88 7.45 -2.11
CA LEU A 259 -15.70 8.31 -0.92
C LEU A 259 -17.03 8.72 -0.31
N ALA A 260 -17.97 9.20 -1.14
CA ALA A 260 -19.30 9.59 -0.66
C ALA A 260 -20.06 8.43 0.02
N PRO A 261 -20.24 7.25 -0.61
CA PRO A 261 -20.94 6.14 0.05
C PRO A 261 -20.21 5.58 1.27
N ASN A 262 -18.88 5.65 1.34
CA ASN A 262 -18.14 5.28 2.55
C ASN A 262 -18.43 6.25 3.71
N LEU A 263 -18.41 7.56 3.45
CA LEU A 263 -18.72 8.57 4.46
C LEU A 263 -20.19 8.50 4.90
N GLN A 264 -21.12 8.20 3.98
CA GLN A 264 -22.51 7.94 4.33
C GLN A 264 -22.62 6.74 5.27
N LEU A 265 -21.93 5.63 4.99
CA LEU A 265 -21.87 4.48 5.89
C LEU A 265 -21.37 4.88 7.30
N PHE A 266 -20.31 5.68 7.39
CA PHE A 266 -19.76 6.09 8.70
C PHE A 266 -20.76 6.96 9.48
N ARG A 267 -21.35 7.97 8.83
CA ARG A 267 -22.41 8.82 9.40
C ARG A 267 -23.58 7.97 9.89
N ASP A 268 -24.07 7.06 9.05
CA ASP A 268 -25.28 6.28 9.33
C ASP A 268 -25.06 5.24 10.45
N ASN A 269 -23.80 4.96 10.81
CA ASN A 269 -23.41 4.16 11.98
C ASN A 269 -22.93 5.02 13.16
N GLY A 270 -23.20 6.34 13.14
CA GLY A 270 -22.98 7.22 14.28
C GLY A 270 -21.50 7.53 14.57
N VAL A 271 -20.62 7.45 13.57
CA VAL A 271 -19.21 7.84 13.69
C VAL A 271 -19.08 9.37 13.68
N PRO A 272 -18.58 10.01 14.74
CA PRO A 272 -18.41 11.47 14.77
C PRO A 272 -17.06 11.95 14.23
N MET A 273 -16.05 11.09 14.10
CA MET A 273 -14.69 11.49 13.76
C MET A 273 -14.16 10.67 12.59
N VAL A 274 -13.59 11.34 11.58
CA VAL A 274 -13.01 10.67 10.41
C VAL A 274 -11.62 11.23 10.11
N PHE A 275 -10.68 10.31 9.91
CA PHE A 275 -9.33 10.53 9.44
C PHE A 275 -9.15 9.83 8.09
N GLU A 276 -9.05 10.62 7.03
CA GLU A 276 -8.82 10.15 5.66
C GLU A 276 -7.32 10.24 5.35
N GLN A 277 -6.62 9.11 5.42
CA GLN A 277 -5.18 9.08 5.24
C GLN A 277 -4.78 9.02 3.77
N GLY A 278 -4.09 10.08 3.33
CA GLY A 278 -3.35 10.19 2.09
C GLY A 278 -1.86 10.43 2.33
N LEU A 279 -1.29 11.39 1.61
CA LEU A 279 0.10 11.83 1.74
C LEU A 279 0.18 13.30 2.19
N SER A 280 0.56 13.54 3.44
CA SER A 280 0.76 14.91 3.96
C SER A 280 2.02 15.61 3.42
N SER A 281 2.94 14.87 2.82
CA SER A 281 4.17 15.39 2.22
C SER A 281 3.90 15.92 0.80
N PRO A 282 4.77 16.79 0.24
CA PRO A 282 4.68 17.21 -1.15
C PRO A 282 4.66 16.04 -2.15
N GLY A 283 3.81 16.14 -3.17
CA GLY A 283 3.64 15.16 -4.24
C GLY A 283 2.39 14.29 -4.09
N GLY A 284 2.40 13.16 -4.79
CA GLY A 284 1.30 12.17 -4.81
C GLY A 284 0.29 12.36 -5.95
N GLU A 285 -0.70 11.47 -6.00
CA GLU A 285 -1.76 11.46 -7.01
C GLU A 285 -2.83 12.54 -6.74
N MET A 286 -2.83 13.59 -7.59
CA MET A 286 -3.83 14.68 -7.61
C MET A 286 -4.24 15.20 -6.21
N PRO A 287 -3.28 15.60 -5.35
CA PRO A 287 -3.54 15.86 -3.93
C PRO A 287 -4.52 17.02 -3.70
N GLU A 288 -4.56 18.03 -4.57
CA GLU A 288 -5.51 19.14 -4.47
C GLU A 288 -6.94 18.70 -4.73
N PHE A 289 -7.17 17.85 -5.73
CA PHE A 289 -8.50 17.32 -6.02
C PHE A 289 -8.98 16.40 -4.89
N ARG A 290 -8.08 15.53 -4.40
CA ARG A 290 -8.31 14.67 -3.22
C ARG A 290 -8.78 15.49 -2.03
N THR A 291 -7.98 16.50 -1.67
CA THR A 291 -8.24 17.31 -0.48
C THR A 291 -9.55 18.08 -0.61
N TYR A 292 -9.80 18.67 -1.78
CA TYR A 292 -11.03 19.39 -2.07
C TYR A 292 -12.26 18.50 -1.92
N LEU A 293 -12.26 17.34 -2.59
CA LEU A 293 -13.41 16.43 -2.61
C LEU A 293 -13.72 15.91 -1.20
N LEU A 294 -12.71 15.41 -0.49
CA LEU A 294 -12.86 14.91 0.88
C LEU A 294 -13.32 16.01 1.83
N ALA A 295 -12.78 17.22 1.74
CA ALA A 295 -13.23 18.33 2.59
C ALA A 295 -14.72 18.66 2.40
N LYS A 296 -15.23 18.61 1.16
CA LYS A 296 -16.65 18.83 0.87
C LYS A 296 -17.50 17.67 1.37
N LEU A 297 -17.10 16.43 1.13
CA LEU A 297 -17.87 15.25 1.55
C LEU A 297 -17.86 15.03 3.07
N LEU A 298 -16.76 15.35 3.74
CA LEU A 298 -16.72 15.35 5.20
C LEU A 298 -17.62 16.44 5.80
N TRP A 299 -17.86 17.55 5.09
CA TRP A 299 -18.89 18.50 5.52
C TRP A 299 -20.30 17.97 5.25
N ASN A 300 -20.53 17.40 4.07
CA ASN A 300 -21.81 16.81 3.68
C ASN A 300 -21.61 15.60 2.75
N PRO A 301 -21.81 14.36 3.25
CA PRO A 301 -21.62 13.14 2.46
C PRO A 301 -22.63 12.95 1.31
N ASP A 302 -23.72 13.71 1.27
CA ASP A 302 -24.77 13.59 0.25
C ASP A 302 -24.55 14.49 -0.97
N LEU A 303 -23.40 15.19 -1.03
CA LEU A 303 -23.05 16.00 -2.19
C LEU A 303 -22.75 15.10 -3.41
N ASN A 304 -23.19 15.56 -4.58
CA ASN A 304 -22.93 14.86 -5.83
C ASN A 304 -21.44 14.97 -6.23
N VAL A 305 -20.75 13.82 -6.26
CA VAL A 305 -19.31 13.73 -6.54
C VAL A 305 -18.97 14.27 -7.93
N ASP A 306 -19.75 13.95 -8.97
CA ASP A 306 -19.47 14.39 -10.34
C ASP A 306 -19.57 15.92 -10.49
N SER A 307 -20.53 16.55 -9.81
CA SER A 307 -20.67 18.01 -9.78
C SER A 307 -19.49 18.68 -9.08
N LEU A 308 -19.00 18.10 -7.98
CA LEU A 308 -17.82 18.58 -7.26
C LEU A 308 -16.56 18.42 -8.11
N ARG A 309 -16.42 17.26 -8.77
CA ARG A 309 -15.33 16.96 -9.71
C ARG A 309 -15.31 17.96 -10.85
N TRP A 310 -16.40 18.07 -11.60
CA TRP A 310 -16.48 18.98 -12.74
C TRP A 310 -16.13 20.43 -12.35
N ARG A 311 -16.70 20.92 -11.25
CA ARG A 311 -16.40 22.27 -10.73
C ARG A 311 -14.93 22.45 -10.34
N PHE A 312 -14.33 21.44 -9.71
CA PHE A 312 -12.90 21.48 -9.39
C PHE A 312 -12.06 21.49 -10.66
N MET A 313 -12.35 20.59 -11.61
CA MET A 313 -11.56 20.47 -12.83
C MET A 313 -11.61 21.74 -13.67
N ASP A 314 -12.79 22.33 -13.83
CA ASP A 314 -13.02 23.59 -14.56
C ASP A 314 -12.22 24.76 -13.97
N HIS A 315 -12.28 24.97 -12.66
CA HIS A 315 -11.60 26.11 -12.03
C HIS A 315 -10.11 25.86 -11.78
N PHE A 316 -9.71 24.63 -11.45
CA PHE A 316 -8.32 24.32 -11.11
C PHE A 316 -7.46 24.12 -12.36
N TYR A 317 -7.97 23.48 -13.40
CA TYR A 317 -7.20 23.25 -14.63
C TYR A 317 -7.55 24.23 -15.77
N GLY A 318 -8.55 25.10 -15.60
CA GLY A 318 -8.94 26.07 -16.63
C GLY A 318 -9.44 25.36 -17.89
N ASP A 319 -9.01 25.82 -19.07
CA ASP A 319 -9.41 25.22 -20.35
C ASP A 319 -9.00 23.75 -20.51
N ALA A 320 -7.99 23.28 -19.75
CA ALA A 320 -7.62 21.88 -19.68
C ALA A 320 -8.62 21.02 -18.87
N GLY A 321 -9.45 21.64 -18.03
CA GLY A 321 -10.34 20.96 -17.08
C GLY A 321 -11.27 19.95 -17.73
N VAL A 322 -11.80 20.24 -18.92
CA VAL A 322 -12.67 19.31 -19.66
C VAL A 322 -11.97 18.00 -20.04
N TYR A 323 -10.65 18.03 -20.25
CA TYR A 323 -9.87 16.84 -20.61
C TYR A 323 -9.45 16.05 -19.37
N ILE A 324 -9.09 16.74 -18.29
CA ILE A 324 -8.77 16.09 -17.01
C ILE A 324 -10.03 15.44 -16.41
N ASP A 325 -11.20 16.08 -16.52
CA ASP A 325 -12.47 15.52 -16.10
C ASP A 325 -12.80 14.22 -16.88
N LYS A 326 -12.65 14.23 -18.22
CA LYS A 326 -12.80 13.02 -19.04
C LYS A 326 -11.82 11.92 -18.65
N TYR A 327 -10.58 12.27 -18.32
CA TYR A 327 -9.56 11.32 -17.88
C TYR A 327 -9.95 10.63 -16.58
N THR A 328 -10.37 11.39 -15.56
CA THR A 328 -10.76 10.82 -14.26
C THR A 328 -11.99 9.92 -14.37
N HIS A 329 -12.98 10.26 -15.19
CA HIS A 329 -14.11 9.37 -15.48
C HIS A 329 -13.69 8.09 -16.20
N LEU A 330 -12.84 8.21 -17.23
CA LEU A 330 -12.39 7.05 -18.00
C LEU A 330 -11.54 6.10 -17.14
N LEU A 331 -10.75 6.62 -16.20
CA LEU A 331 -10.04 5.79 -15.21
C LEU A 331 -10.99 4.95 -14.37
N GLU A 332 -12.04 5.57 -13.79
CA GLU A 332 -13.02 4.86 -12.96
C GLU A 332 -13.82 3.83 -13.76
N GLU A 333 -14.20 4.17 -14.99
CA GLU A 333 -14.93 3.29 -15.90
C GLU A 333 -14.09 2.06 -16.29
N GLU A 334 -12.83 2.25 -16.67
CA GLU A 334 -11.95 1.15 -17.06
C GLU A 334 -11.52 0.29 -15.85
N LEU A 335 -11.44 0.87 -14.65
CA LEU A 335 -11.28 0.10 -13.42
C LEU A 335 -12.48 -0.82 -13.20
N ASP A 336 -13.70 -0.31 -13.29
CA ASP A 336 -14.92 -1.11 -13.13
C ASP A 336 -15.02 -2.24 -14.15
N LYS A 337 -14.76 -1.94 -15.43
CA LYS A 337 -14.77 -2.94 -16.51
C LYS A 337 -13.75 -4.06 -16.25
N SER A 338 -12.60 -3.71 -15.68
CA SER A 338 -11.53 -4.68 -15.40
C SER A 338 -11.86 -5.63 -14.24
N GLY A 339 -12.76 -5.24 -13.33
CA GLY A 339 -13.06 -6.00 -12.10
C GLY A 339 -11.89 -6.13 -11.13
N LYS A 340 -10.80 -5.37 -11.32
CA LYS A 340 -9.63 -5.37 -10.45
C LYS A 340 -9.91 -4.55 -9.18
N SER A 341 -9.40 -5.02 -8.05
CA SER A 341 -9.43 -4.30 -6.77
C SER A 341 -8.37 -3.21 -6.72
N LEU A 342 -8.59 -2.18 -5.90
CA LEU A 342 -7.54 -1.25 -5.46
C LEU A 342 -7.19 -1.55 -4.01
N THR A 343 -5.92 -1.72 -3.69
CA THR A 343 -5.40 -1.95 -2.34
C THR A 343 -4.40 -0.82 -2.00
N LEU A 344 -3.69 -0.92 -0.88
CA LEU A 344 -2.80 0.17 -0.44
C LEU A 344 -1.36 0.00 -0.90
N TYR A 345 -1.02 -1.15 -1.49
CA TYR A 345 0.37 -1.54 -1.77
C TYR A 345 0.54 -2.28 -3.10
N GLU A 346 -0.51 -2.40 -3.92
CA GLU A 346 -0.40 -3.07 -5.21
C GLU A 346 0.43 -2.27 -6.19
N HIS A 347 1.19 -3.00 -6.99
CA HIS A 347 2.06 -2.44 -8.01
C HIS A 347 1.27 -2.11 -9.29
N PRO A 348 1.60 -1.05 -10.05
CA PRO A 348 0.92 -0.72 -11.32
C PRO A 348 0.83 -1.89 -12.30
N GLN A 349 1.85 -2.76 -12.27
CA GLN A 349 1.94 -4.00 -13.05
C GLN A 349 0.75 -4.94 -12.83
N ALA A 350 0.11 -4.93 -11.66
CA ALA A 350 -1.08 -5.75 -11.36
C ALA A 350 -2.30 -5.36 -12.21
N HIS A 351 -2.26 -4.17 -12.81
CA HIS A 351 -3.31 -3.58 -13.64
C HIS A 351 -2.95 -3.51 -15.12
N LYS A 352 -1.85 -4.14 -15.55
CA LYS A 352 -1.42 -4.19 -16.97
C LYS A 352 -2.45 -4.79 -17.94
N ASP A 353 -3.37 -5.61 -17.42
CA ASP A 353 -4.47 -6.22 -18.16
C ASP A 353 -5.83 -5.57 -17.81
N GLY A 354 -5.84 -4.44 -17.10
CA GLY A 354 -7.03 -3.73 -16.64
C GLY A 354 -7.01 -2.25 -17.03
N TYR A 355 -7.33 -1.37 -16.07
CA TYR A 355 -7.39 0.07 -16.32
C TYR A 355 -6.04 0.69 -16.69
N LEU A 356 -4.91 0.11 -16.27
CA LEU A 356 -3.57 0.51 -16.69
C LEU A 356 -3.03 -0.31 -17.88
N SER A 357 -3.92 -0.93 -18.66
CA SER A 357 -3.47 -1.61 -19.89
C SER A 357 -2.86 -0.64 -20.90
N PRO A 358 -1.92 -1.07 -21.75
CA PRO A 358 -1.33 -0.19 -22.76
C PRO A 358 -2.36 0.51 -23.65
N ALA A 359 -3.47 -0.16 -23.96
CA ALA A 359 -4.57 0.41 -24.73
C ALA A 359 -5.28 1.56 -23.97
N ASN A 360 -5.47 1.43 -22.66
CA ASN A 360 -6.09 2.46 -21.84
C ASN A 360 -5.12 3.61 -21.55
N ILE A 361 -3.85 3.31 -21.25
CA ILE A 361 -2.79 4.32 -21.13
C ILE A 361 -2.70 5.19 -22.39
N ALA A 362 -2.79 4.58 -23.59
CA ALA A 362 -2.80 5.35 -24.83
C ALA A 362 -3.97 6.34 -24.92
N LYS A 363 -5.19 5.96 -24.48
CA LYS A 363 -6.34 6.86 -24.41
C LYS A 363 -6.10 7.99 -23.40
N TYR A 364 -5.55 7.68 -22.23
CA TYR A 364 -5.23 8.70 -21.22
C TYR A 364 -4.20 9.71 -21.74
N LYS A 365 -3.16 9.23 -22.43
CA LYS A 365 -2.16 10.10 -23.07
C LYS A 365 -2.78 11.05 -24.08
N MET A 366 -3.75 10.59 -24.88
CA MET A 366 -4.47 11.48 -25.81
C MET A 366 -5.21 12.60 -25.07
N LEU A 367 -5.86 12.30 -23.95
CA LEU A 367 -6.53 13.31 -23.13
C LEU A 367 -5.54 14.31 -22.54
N PHE A 368 -4.40 13.83 -22.02
CA PHE A 368 -3.34 14.72 -21.52
C PHE A 368 -2.69 15.56 -22.62
N ASN A 369 -2.51 15.03 -23.82
CA ASN A 369 -2.01 15.81 -24.96
C ASN A 369 -2.98 16.95 -25.30
N SER A 370 -4.30 16.69 -25.27
CA SER A 370 -5.30 17.74 -25.46
C SER A 370 -5.34 18.74 -24.29
N ALA A 371 -5.16 18.26 -23.06
CA ALA A 371 -5.07 19.11 -21.87
C ALA A 371 -3.88 20.06 -21.94
N GLU A 372 -2.67 19.54 -22.20
CA GLU A 372 -1.45 20.34 -22.36
C GLU A 372 -1.60 21.34 -23.51
N ALA A 373 -2.23 20.94 -24.63
CA ALA A 373 -2.47 21.83 -25.76
C ALA A 373 -3.45 22.98 -25.44
N ALA A 374 -4.43 22.74 -24.57
CA ALA A 374 -5.41 23.76 -24.18
C ALA A 374 -4.82 24.86 -23.28
N VAL A 375 -3.65 24.62 -22.67
CA VAL A 375 -2.99 25.55 -21.75
C VAL A 375 -1.55 25.85 -22.16
N MET A 376 -1.24 25.68 -23.46
CA MET A 376 0.11 25.73 -24.01
C MET A 376 0.71 27.15 -24.05
N GLU A 377 -0.08 28.20 -23.86
CA GLU A 377 0.45 29.57 -23.79
C GLU A 377 1.27 29.78 -22.50
N GLU A 378 2.40 30.49 -22.62
CA GLU A 378 3.58 30.46 -21.72
C GLU A 378 3.31 30.46 -20.21
N ASP A 379 3.89 29.47 -19.52
CA ASP A 379 4.19 29.41 -18.07
C ASP A 379 3.02 29.76 -17.13
N THR A 380 1.83 29.29 -17.46
CA THR A 380 0.66 29.45 -16.60
C THR A 380 0.65 28.42 -15.47
N ILE A 381 0.02 28.78 -14.35
CA ILE A 381 -0.29 27.84 -13.27
C ILE A 381 -1.11 26.64 -13.76
N TYR A 382 -1.86 26.78 -14.86
CA TYR A 382 -2.62 25.69 -15.46
C TYR A 382 -1.72 24.67 -16.15
N GLN A 383 -0.71 25.12 -16.90
CA GLN A 383 0.30 24.21 -17.46
C GLN A 383 1.01 23.43 -16.33
N TRP A 384 1.41 24.11 -15.26
CA TRP A 384 2.02 23.46 -14.09
C TRP A 384 1.16 22.34 -13.52
N ARG A 385 -0.15 22.60 -13.34
CA ARG A 385 -1.09 21.63 -12.79
C ARG A 385 -1.30 20.44 -13.72
N VAL A 386 -1.42 20.67 -15.03
CA VAL A 386 -1.58 19.59 -16.03
C VAL A 386 -0.34 18.70 -16.11
N GLU A 387 0.85 19.31 -16.10
CA GLU A 387 2.12 18.57 -16.12
C GLU A 387 2.26 17.66 -14.89
N ASP A 388 1.90 18.17 -13.71
CA ASP A 388 1.95 17.40 -12.46
C ASP A 388 0.95 16.23 -12.46
N ALA A 389 -0.30 16.47 -12.88
CA ALA A 389 -1.32 15.43 -12.98
C ALA A 389 -0.94 14.31 -13.98
N ARG A 390 -0.13 14.62 -15.01
CA ARG A 390 0.33 13.65 -16.01
C ARG A 390 1.33 12.63 -15.45
N LEU A 391 2.04 12.96 -14.37
CA LEU A 391 3.09 12.10 -13.81
C LEU A 391 2.60 10.68 -13.52
N GLY A 392 1.35 10.54 -13.06
CA GLY A 392 0.81 9.22 -12.73
C GLY A 392 0.74 8.28 -13.93
N ILE A 393 0.33 8.76 -15.10
CA ILE A 393 0.27 7.90 -16.30
C ILE A 393 1.67 7.61 -16.88
N MET A 394 2.63 8.53 -16.71
CA MET A 394 4.03 8.30 -17.12
C MET A 394 4.67 7.21 -16.27
N TYR A 395 4.48 7.29 -14.95
CA TYR A 395 4.93 6.29 -14.00
C TYR A 395 4.30 4.92 -14.28
N ALA A 396 2.97 4.88 -14.47
CA ALA A 396 2.26 3.65 -14.79
C ALA A 396 2.74 3.03 -16.11
N GLU A 397 3.00 3.83 -17.15
CA GLU A 397 3.49 3.34 -18.45
C GLU A 397 4.87 2.68 -18.33
N LEU A 398 5.81 3.29 -17.61
CA LEU A 398 7.13 2.71 -17.33
C LEU A 398 6.99 1.37 -16.61
N GLU A 399 6.20 1.33 -15.53
CA GLU A 399 6.04 0.13 -14.71
C GLU A 399 5.32 -1.00 -15.43
N VAL A 400 4.26 -0.70 -16.18
CA VAL A 400 3.54 -1.68 -16.99
C VAL A 400 4.43 -2.25 -18.08
N ALA A 401 5.17 -1.40 -18.81
CA ALA A 401 6.10 -1.87 -19.84
C ALA A 401 7.19 -2.78 -19.28
N ARG A 402 7.66 -2.50 -18.05
CA ARG A 402 8.64 -3.33 -17.32
C ARG A 402 8.15 -4.76 -17.06
N ALA A 403 6.84 -4.98 -16.89
CA ALA A 403 6.25 -6.31 -16.70
C ALA A 403 5.80 -7.00 -18.01
N MET A 404 6.22 -6.48 -19.16
CA MET A 404 5.82 -6.99 -20.48
C MET A 404 7.02 -7.27 -21.40
N PRO A 405 8.04 -8.04 -20.96
CA PRO A 405 9.30 -8.23 -21.71
C PRO A 405 9.12 -8.73 -23.14
N HIS A 406 8.09 -9.55 -23.40
CA HIS A 406 7.82 -10.16 -24.70
C HIS A 406 6.77 -9.42 -25.55
N ALA A 407 6.25 -8.27 -25.08
CA ALA A 407 5.16 -7.58 -25.75
C ALA A 407 5.63 -6.39 -26.59
N THR A 408 4.82 -6.00 -27.58
CA THR A 408 5.03 -4.77 -28.36
C THR A 408 5.14 -3.52 -27.47
N ASN A 409 4.43 -3.50 -26.35
CA ASN A 409 4.45 -2.42 -25.35
C ASN A 409 5.44 -2.70 -24.20
N GLY A 410 6.37 -3.65 -24.38
CA GLY A 410 7.47 -3.90 -23.45
C GLY A 410 8.64 -2.93 -23.65
N LEU A 411 9.54 -2.88 -22.68
CA LEU A 411 10.69 -1.95 -22.67
C LEU A 411 11.71 -2.18 -23.79
N PHE A 412 11.82 -3.42 -24.27
CA PHE A 412 12.91 -3.83 -25.15
C PHE A 412 12.40 -4.19 -26.56
N GLU A 413 13.29 -4.06 -27.53
CA GLU A 413 13.10 -4.57 -28.89
C GLU A 413 14.42 -5.14 -29.41
N LYS A 414 14.36 -5.86 -30.53
CA LYS A 414 15.55 -6.39 -31.20
C LYS A 414 15.97 -5.46 -32.32
N ASP A 415 17.27 -5.21 -32.42
CA ASP A 415 17.86 -4.56 -33.58
C ASP A 415 17.88 -5.48 -34.83
N SER A 416 18.41 -4.98 -35.94
CA SER A 416 18.55 -5.74 -37.20
C SER A 416 19.47 -6.96 -37.09
N THR A 417 20.29 -7.05 -36.05
CA THR A 417 21.17 -8.19 -35.74
C THR A 417 20.50 -9.22 -34.83
N GLY A 418 19.29 -8.94 -34.36
CA GLY A 418 18.53 -9.79 -33.43
C GLY A 418 18.91 -9.58 -31.96
N LYS A 419 19.72 -8.57 -31.64
CA LYS A 419 20.17 -8.25 -30.29
C LYS A 419 19.16 -7.35 -29.59
N TRP A 420 18.84 -7.65 -28.33
CA TRP A 420 18.00 -6.80 -27.50
C TRP A 420 18.65 -5.45 -27.15
N HIS A 421 17.87 -4.38 -27.23
CA HIS A 421 18.15 -3.04 -26.68
C HIS A 421 16.88 -2.40 -26.11
N ALA A 422 17.04 -1.43 -25.21
CA ALA A 422 15.92 -0.66 -24.69
C ALA A 422 15.38 0.30 -25.78
N LYS A 423 14.06 0.44 -25.87
CA LYS A 423 13.45 1.40 -26.80
C LYS A 423 13.73 2.82 -26.32
N HIS A 424 14.21 3.67 -27.22
CA HIS A 424 14.55 5.05 -26.94
C HIS A 424 13.40 5.84 -26.29
N TYR A 425 12.16 5.56 -26.71
CA TYR A 425 10.96 6.12 -26.11
C TYR A 425 10.91 6.00 -24.57
N TYR A 426 11.30 4.84 -24.01
CA TYR A 426 11.26 4.63 -22.56
C TYR A 426 12.42 5.31 -21.82
N GLU A 427 13.55 5.52 -22.50
CA GLU A 427 14.66 6.33 -21.97
C GLU A 427 14.21 7.79 -21.82
N GLU A 428 13.62 8.37 -22.87
CA GLU A 428 13.09 9.74 -22.84
C GLU A 428 11.93 9.89 -21.85
N LEU A 429 11.03 8.90 -21.77
CA LEU A 429 9.92 8.91 -20.82
C LEU A 429 10.41 8.91 -19.38
N LEU A 430 11.44 8.10 -19.06
CA LEU A 430 12.05 8.05 -17.73
C LEU A 430 12.69 9.39 -17.36
N GLU A 431 13.51 9.96 -18.25
CA GLU A 431 14.14 11.27 -18.04
C GLU A 431 13.10 12.37 -17.82
N THR A 432 12.06 12.40 -18.64
CA THR A 432 10.98 13.39 -18.54
C THR A 432 10.19 13.23 -17.26
N PHE A 433 9.84 12.00 -16.88
CA PHE A 433 9.12 11.70 -15.64
C PHE A 433 9.90 12.21 -14.43
N VAL A 434 11.17 11.84 -14.31
CA VAL A 434 12.02 12.19 -13.16
C VAL A 434 12.25 13.70 -13.11
N SER A 435 12.52 14.33 -14.25
CA SER A 435 12.68 15.79 -14.34
C SER A 435 11.42 16.53 -13.87
N ARG A 436 10.24 16.13 -14.36
CA ARG A 436 8.96 16.74 -13.96
C ARG A 436 8.61 16.44 -12.50
N ALA A 437 8.78 15.21 -12.02
CA ALA A 437 8.52 14.87 -10.62
C ALA A 437 9.33 15.77 -9.67
N LYS A 438 10.60 16.01 -9.99
CA LYS A 438 11.46 16.94 -9.23
C LYS A 438 11.01 18.39 -9.37
N LYS A 439 10.68 18.85 -10.58
CA LYS A 439 10.14 20.20 -10.84
C LYS A 439 8.91 20.48 -9.96
N HIS A 440 7.99 19.52 -9.87
CA HIS A 440 6.74 19.65 -9.12
C HIS A 440 6.86 19.27 -7.63
N GLY A 441 8.08 19.01 -7.13
CA GLY A 441 8.33 18.84 -5.70
C GLY A 441 7.99 17.46 -5.13
N HIS A 442 7.84 16.43 -5.97
CA HIS A 442 7.67 15.05 -5.49
C HIS A 442 8.97 14.56 -4.85
N LEU A 443 8.90 14.26 -3.55
CA LEU A 443 10.08 13.84 -2.78
C LEU A 443 10.33 12.33 -2.86
N LEU A 444 9.25 11.55 -2.84
CA LEU A 444 9.28 10.09 -2.82
C LEU A 444 8.19 9.53 -3.72
N LEU A 445 8.43 8.34 -4.28
CA LEU A 445 7.45 7.55 -5.03
C LEU A 445 6.86 6.41 -4.19
N HIS A 446 7.41 6.17 -3.00
CA HIS A 446 6.94 5.24 -1.99
C HIS A 446 6.95 5.94 -0.62
N GLU A 447 6.02 5.62 0.28
CA GLU A 447 5.78 6.35 1.55
C GLU A 447 7.07 6.66 2.36
N THR A 448 8.00 5.72 2.42
CA THR A 448 9.22 5.81 3.22
C THR A 448 10.54 5.85 2.43
N ARG A 449 10.52 5.70 1.09
CA ARG A 449 11.75 5.50 0.29
C ARG A 449 11.51 5.78 -1.21
N ASN A 450 12.53 5.57 -2.04
CA ASN A 450 12.46 5.66 -3.50
C ASN A 450 12.21 7.09 -3.98
N THR A 451 13.22 7.94 -3.85
CA THR A 451 13.25 9.29 -4.45
C THR A 451 13.21 9.18 -5.99
N PRO A 452 12.82 10.26 -6.71
CA PRO A 452 12.92 10.27 -8.17
C PRO A 452 14.32 9.92 -8.71
N ASP A 453 15.40 10.31 -8.02
CA ASP A 453 16.77 10.01 -8.43
C ASP A 453 17.16 8.54 -8.19
N GLU A 454 16.69 7.94 -7.08
CA GLU A 454 16.84 6.50 -6.83
C GLU A 454 16.08 5.69 -7.88
N TYR A 455 14.86 6.10 -8.21
CA TYR A 455 14.05 5.49 -9.27
C TYR A 455 14.73 5.59 -10.64
N PHE A 456 15.25 6.78 -11.00
CA PHE A 456 16.01 6.96 -12.23
C PHE A 456 17.20 5.99 -12.32
N THR A 457 17.95 5.86 -11.22
CA THR A 457 19.14 5.02 -11.16
C THR A 457 18.77 3.53 -11.33
N GLU A 458 17.75 3.06 -10.61
CA GLU A 458 17.28 1.67 -10.68
C GLU A 458 16.72 1.34 -12.06
N PHE A 459 15.83 2.19 -12.58
CA PHE A 459 15.16 1.96 -13.85
C PHE A 459 16.13 2.09 -15.03
N SER A 460 17.07 3.04 -15.00
CA SER A 460 18.13 3.15 -16.03
C SER A 460 19.04 1.93 -16.04
N ALA A 461 19.39 1.39 -14.86
CA ALA A 461 20.14 0.15 -14.77
C ALA A 461 19.35 -1.02 -15.39
N HIS A 462 18.03 -1.07 -15.16
CA HIS A 462 17.16 -2.06 -15.80
C HIS A 462 17.07 -1.87 -17.32
N LEU A 463 16.93 -0.65 -17.85
CA LEU A 463 16.96 -0.41 -19.30
C LEU A 463 18.31 -0.84 -19.93
N LYS A 464 19.41 -0.71 -19.19
CA LYS A 464 20.74 -1.07 -19.68
C LYS A 464 21.06 -2.58 -19.59
N HIS A 465 20.56 -3.25 -18.56
CA HIS A 465 20.97 -4.61 -18.19
C HIS A 465 19.83 -5.63 -18.07
N GLY A 466 18.59 -5.18 -18.22
CA GLY A 466 17.37 -5.98 -18.06
C GLY A 466 17.15 -6.98 -19.18
N ALA A 467 17.72 -6.75 -20.37
CA ALA A 467 17.73 -7.73 -21.45
C ALA A 467 19.16 -8.25 -21.69
N VAL A 468 19.33 -9.57 -21.72
CA VAL A 468 20.63 -10.24 -21.86
C VAL A 468 20.54 -11.30 -22.96
N ASN A 469 21.55 -11.30 -23.84
CA ASN A 469 21.73 -12.39 -24.81
C ASN A 469 22.68 -13.43 -24.23
N HIS A 470 22.31 -14.70 -24.34
CA HIS A 470 23.11 -15.83 -23.90
C HIS A 470 22.68 -17.12 -24.62
N LEU A 471 23.46 -18.18 -24.52
CA LEU A 471 23.29 -19.42 -25.27
C LEU A 471 21.98 -20.16 -24.98
N ALA A 472 21.38 -19.91 -23.81
CA ALA A 472 20.13 -20.55 -23.39
C ALA A 472 18.87 -19.84 -23.89
N VAL A 473 18.96 -18.61 -24.41
CA VAL A 473 17.77 -17.89 -24.91
C VAL A 473 17.08 -18.67 -26.03
N GLY A 474 15.78 -18.90 -25.87
CA GLY A 474 14.96 -19.63 -26.84
C GLY A 474 15.27 -21.13 -26.93
N LYS A 475 15.97 -21.68 -25.95
CA LYS A 475 16.23 -23.11 -25.80
C LYS A 475 15.16 -23.77 -24.94
N LYS A 476 15.38 -25.02 -24.52
CA LYS A 476 14.43 -25.76 -23.69
C LYS A 476 14.93 -25.85 -22.27
N ILE A 477 14.06 -25.60 -21.30
CA ILE A 477 14.30 -25.82 -19.88
C ILE A 477 13.29 -26.82 -19.33
N SER A 478 13.71 -27.62 -18.36
CA SER A 478 12.86 -28.58 -17.64
C SER A 478 13.22 -28.59 -16.17
N PHE A 479 12.27 -28.98 -15.33
CA PHE A 479 12.43 -28.98 -13.88
C PHE A 479 12.09 -30.35 -13.31
N GLU A 480 12.91 -30.85 -12.38
CA GLU A 480 12.57 -32.05 -11.60
C GLU A 480 11.38 -31.76 -10.68
N THR A 481 11.41 -30.59 -10.03
CA THR A 481 10.28 -30.02 -9.30
C THR A 481 9.83 -28.74 -10.01
N PRO A 482 8.63 -28.68 -10.59
CA PRO A 482 8.16 -27.48 -11.26
C PRO A 482 8.00 -26.30 -10.29
N PRO A 483 8.13 -25.06 -10.77
CA PRO A 483 7.83 -23.89 -9.96
C PRO A 483 6.38 -23.91 -9.49
N ASP A 484 6.13 -23.29 -8.35
CA ASP A 484 4.79 -23.16 -7.79
C ASP A 484 3.91 -22.30 -8.71
N ALA A 485 2.67 -22.74 -8.94
CA ALA A 485 1.74 -22.06 -9.85
C ALA A 485 1.43 -20.61 -9.44
N ARG A 486 1.66 -20.25 -8.17
CA ARG A 486 1.53 -18.87 -7.67
C ARG A 486 2.62 -17.93 -8.21
N TYR A 487 3.79 -18.45 -8.60
CA TYR A 487 4.93 -17.69 -9.07
C TYR A 487 5.56 -18.36 -10.31
N PRO A 488 4.91 -18.27 -11.48
CA PRO A 488 5.37 -18.92 -12.71
C PRO A 488 6.44 -18.11 -13.48
N GLY A 489 6.84 -16.93 -13.00
CA GLY A 489 7.84 -16.07 -13.66
C GLY A 489 7.41 -15.45 -15.00
N GLY A 490 6.17 -15.69 -15.46
CA GLY A 490 5.69 -15.24 -16.78
C GLY A 490 5.61 -16.36 -17.82
N GLY A 491 6.07 -17.56 -17.51
CA GLY A 491 5.97 -18.72 -18.41
C GLY A 491 6.93 -19.85 -18.04
N PRO A 492 6.84 -21.01 -18.71
CA PRO A 492 7.72 -22.15 -18.45
C PRO A 492 9.20 -21.83 -18.70
N ASP A 493 9.49 -20.94 -19.65
CA ASP A 493 10.84 -20.60 -20.08
C ASP A 493 11.38 -19.32 -19.41
N ALA A 494 10.72 -18.79 -18.36
CA ALA A 494 11.05 -17.50 -17.74
C ALA A 494 12.49 -17.40 -17.19
N LEU A 495 13.16 -18.52 -16.93
CA LEU A 495 14.56 -18.52 -16.50
C LEU A 495 15.57 -18.51 -17.66
N ILE A 496 15.11 -18.50 -18.91
CA ILE A 496 15.96 -18.50 -20.12
C ILE A 496 15.34 -17.64 -21.22
N ASP A 497 14.53 -16.64 -20.85
CA ASP A 497 13.80 -15.81 -21.80
C ASP A 497 14.60 -14.57 -22.24
N GLY A 498 15.75 -14.34 -21.60
CA GLY A 498 16.67 -13.26 -21.86
C GLY A 498 16.35 -12.00 -21.06
N PHE A 499 15.47 -12.06 -20.06
CA PHE A 499 15.04 -10.90 -19.27
C PHE A 499 15.27 -11.09 -17.78
N ARG A 500 15.91 -10.09 -17.18
CA ARG A 500 16.14 -10.05 -15.73
C ARG A 500 14.96 -9.43 -15.00
N ALA A 501 14.55 -10.06 -13.91
CA ALA A 501 13.51 -9.54 -13.05
C ALA A 501 13.98 -8.32 -12.22
N SER A 502 13.03 -7.49 -11.78
CA SER A 502 13.29 -6.44 -10.78
C SER A 502 13.18 -7.01 -9.35
N THR A 503 13.22 -6.17 -8.32
CA THR A 503 12.98 -6.61 -6.93
C THR A 503 11.51 -6.93 -6.63
N ASN A 504 10.58 -6.70 -7.57
CA ASN A 504 9.19 -7.09 -7.42
C ASN A 504 9.01 -8.60 -7.69
N TYR A 505 8.90 -9.38 -6.62
CA TYR A 505 8.79 -10.85 -6.69
C TYR A 505 7.59 -11.35 -7.51
N GLN A 506 6.58 -10.52 -7.77
CA GLN A 506 5.38 -10.91 -8.51
C GLN A 506 5.62 -11.03 -10.02
N TYR A 507 6.71 -10.47 -10.57
CA TYR A 507 6.98 -10.43 -12.01
C TYR A 507 8.42 -10.84 -12.32
N GLY A 508 8.58 -11.81 -13.25
CA GLY A 508 9.88 -12.30 -13.70
C GLY A 508 10.53 -13.37 -12.82
N TRP A 509 9.97 -13.67 -11.65
CA TRP A 509 10.51 -14.69 -10.74
C TRP A 509 9.74 -16.00 -10.76
N GLN A 510 10.47 -17.12 -10.84
CA GLN A 510 9.92 -18.45 -10.54
C GLN A 510 10.20 -18.84 -9.09
N GLY A 511 9.21 -19.42 -8.39
CA GLY A 511 9.28 -19.68 -6.95
C GLY A 511 9.06 -21.14 -6.52
N TRP A 512 9.80 -21.59 -5.49
CA TRP A 512 9.67 -22.91 -4.86
C TRP A 512 9.48 -22.81 -3.34
N TYR A 513 8.38 -23.35 -2.81
CA TYR A 513 8.06 -23.31 -1.37
C TYR A 513 8.52 -24.57 -0.64
N GLY A 514 9.54 -24.45 0.22
CA GLY A 514 10.11 -25.58 0.97
C GLY A 514 10.69 -26.70 0.10
N LYS A 515 10.95 -26.42 -1.18
CA LYS A 515 11.51 -27.37 -2.15
C LYS A 515 12.71 -26.76 -2.85
N ASP A 516 13.65 -27.62 -3.21
CA ASP A 516 14.81 -27.27 -4.01
C ASP A 516 14.39 -26.99 -5.46
N MET A 517 15.15 -26.11 -6.12
CA MET A 517 15.06 -25.95 -7.58
C MET A 517 16.11 -26.86 -8.23
N VAL A 518 15.68 -27.70 -9.17
CA VAL A 518 16.57 -28.47 -10.05
C VAL A 518 16.14 -28.23 -11.49
N ALA A 519 16.87 -27.34 -12.18
CA ALA A 519 16.58 -26.90 -13.54
C ALA A 519 17.60 -27.49 -14.52
N THR A 520 17.14 -28.08 -15.63
CA THR A 520 18.00 -28.60 -16.71
C THR A 520 17.68 -27.90 -18.03
N ILE A 521 18.68 -27.24 -18.59
CA ILE A 521 18.64 -26.53 -19.88
C ILE A 521 19.26 -27.42 -20.96
N ASP A 522 18.58 -27.62 -22.10
CA ASP A 522 19.12 -28.25 -23.32
C ASP A 522 19.42 -27.17 -24.37
N LEU A 523 20.70 -26.90 -24.63
CA LEU A 523 21.17 -25.93 -25.63
C LEU A 523 20.88 -26.39 -27.08
N GLY A 524 20.42 -27.63 -27.26
CA GLY A 524 20.08 -28.30 -28.53
C GLY A 524 21.26 -29.05 -29.15
N GLU A 525 22.47 -28.55 -28.94
CA GLU A 525 23.72 -29.15 -29.41
C GLU A 525 24.88 -28.72 -28.51
N ALA A 526 26.01 -29.43 -28.59
CA ALA A 526 27.17 -29.11 -27.78
C ALA A 526 27.74 -27.72 -28.15
N ARG A 527 28.04 -26.94 -27.12
CA ARG A 527 28.61 -25.59 -27.20
C ARG A 527 29.72 -25.45 -26.17
N PHE A 528 30.65 -24.56 -26.45
CA PHE A 528 31.63 -24.13 -25.46
C PHE A 528 30.96 -23.13 -24.52
N VAL A 529 30.88 -23.49 -23.24
CA VAL A 529 30.31 -22.67 -22.16
C VAL A 529 31.46 -22.20 -21.27
N GLN A 530 31.54 -20.90 -21.07
CA GLN A 530 32.53 -20.19 -20.27
C GLN A 530 32.02 -19.86 -18.88
N SER A 531 30.74 -19.49 -18.76
CA SER A 531 30.14 -19.19 -17.47
C SER A 531 28.64 -19.45 -17.42
N VAL A 532 28.16 -19.74 -16.21
CA VAL A 532 26.75 -19.88 -15.89
C VAL A 532 26.46 -19.01 -14.66
N LYS A 533 25.43 -18.18 -14.76
CA LYS A 533 25.01 -17.25 -13.71
C LYS A 533 23.51 -17.30 -13.52
N ALA A 534 23.04 -17.35 -12.28
CA ALA A 534 21.61 -17.29 -11.94
C ALA A 534 21.34 -16.20 -10.89
N GLY A 535 20.21 -15.49 -11.02
CA GLY A 535 19.75 -14.48 -10.08
C GLY A 535 18.85 -15.07 -9.00
N PHE A 536 19.04 -14.69 -7.74
CA PHE A 536 18.18 -15.07 -6.61
C PHE A 536 17.69 -13.83 -5.85
N LEU A 537 16.39 -13.81 -5.55
CA LEU A 537 15.78 -12.75 -4.74
C LEU A 537 15.92 -13.09 -3.25
N HIS A 538 16.10 -12.07 -2.42
CA HIS A 538 15.88 -12.16 -0.98
C HIS A 538 14.94 -11.04 -0.53
N ASP A 539 13.73 -11.45 -0.12
CA ASP A 539 12.70 -10.60 0.47
C ASP A 539 12.12 -11.35 1.68
N GLN A 540 12.80 -11.20 2.82
CA GLN A 540 12.53 -12.00 4.01
C GLN A 540 11.17 -11.66 4.64
N GLN A 541 10.61 -10.47 4.37
CA GLN A 541 9.26 -10.12 4.79
C GLN A 541 8.21 -10.94 4.04
N SER A 542 8.46 -11.23 2.76
CA SER A 542 7.67 -12.13 1.91
C SER A 542 8.09 -13.61 2.02
N TRP A 543 8.92 -13.94 3.00
CA TRP A 543 9.42 -15.29 3.29
C TRP A 543 10.36 -15.83 2.21
N ILE A 544 10.94 -14.96 1.38
CA ILE A 544 11.85 -15.30 0.28
C ILE A 544 13.29 -15.21 0.78
N PHE A 545 14.00 -16.34 0.75
CA PHE A 545 15.36 -16.48 1.25
C PHE A 545 16.30 -16.96 0.14
N LEU A 546 17.59 -16.66 0.32
CA LEU A 546 18.65 -17.17 -0.54
C LEU A 546 18.72 -18.70 -0.43
N PRO A 547 19.16 -19.40 -1.48
CA PRO A 547 19.49 -20.81 -1.36
C PRO A 547 20.66 -21.00 -0.38
N THR A 548 20.78 -22.17 0.24
CA THR A 548 21.96 -22.51 1.07
C THR A 548 23.17 -22.84 0.19
N THR A 549 22.93 -23.55 -0.91
CA THR A 549 23.94 -23.83 -1.94
C THR A 549 23.35 -23.77 -3.34
N VAL A 550 24.20 -23.50 -4.32
CA VAL A 550 23.89 -23.60 -5.75
C VAL A 550 24.97 -24.43 -6.43
N SER A 551 24.60 -25.61 -6.93
CA SER A 551 25.48 -26.51 -7.67
C SER A 551 25.19 -26.43 -9.16
N ILE A 552 26.24 -26.30 -9.97
CA ILE A 552 26.16 -26.25 -11.42
C ILE A 552 26.85 -27.49 -11.98
N GLU A 553 26.16 -28.19 -12.88
CA GLU A 553 26.61 -29.41 -13.54
C GLU A 553 26.40 -29.28 -15.05
N TYR A 554 27.20 -30.01 -15.84
CA TYR A 554 27.12 -29.99 -17.29
C TYR A 554 27.20 -31.41 -17.87
N SER A 555 26.63 -31.58 -19.07
CA SER A 555 26.65 -32.85 -19.79
C SER A 555 26.62 -32.63 -21.31
N VAL A 556 27.19 -33.56 -22.07
CA VAL A 556 27.07 -33.62 -23.54
C VAL A 556 25.96 -34.57 -24.00
N ASP A 557 25.61 -35.58 -23.18
CA ASP A 557 24.69 -36.65 -23.54
C ASP A 557 23.33 -36.57 -22.80
N GLY A 558 23.23 -35.74 -21.75
CA GLY A 558 22.01 -35.53 -20.97
C GLY A 558 21.75 -36.61 -19.91
N SER A 559 22.65 -37.57 -19.75
CA SER A 559 22.56 -38.69 -18.81
C SER A 559 23.70 -38.69 -17.79
N THR A 560 24.93 -38.40 -18.22
CA THR A 560 26.12 -38.32 -17.37
C THR A 560 26.45 -36.87 -17.13
N PHE A 561 26.27 -36.40 -15.90
CA PHE A 561 26.57 -35.03 -15.49
C PHE A 561 27.88 -34.94 -14.72
N MET A 562 28.68 -33.94 -15.07
CA MET A 562 29.90 -33.59 -14.35
C MET A 562 29.66 -32.30 -13.56
N THR A 563 30.10 -32.28 -12.31
CA THR A 563 30.00 -31.07 -11.47
C THR A 563 31.00 -30.03 -11.95
N TRP A 564 30.50 -28.84 -12.26
CA TRP A 564 31.33 -27.66 -12.53
C TRP A 564 31.80 -27.07 -11.20
N GLY A 565 30.87 -26.79 -10.29
CA GLY A 565 31.18 -26.18 -9.00
C GLY A 565 29.94 -26.04 -8.12
N THR A 566 30.17 -25.71 -6.85
CA THR A 566 29.11 -25.39 -5.88
C THR A 566 29.44 -24.09 -5.17
N ILE A 567 28.46 -23.20 -5.09
CA ILE A 567 28.53 -21.92 -4.40
C ILE A 567 27.75 -22.07 -3.08
N GLU A 568 28.36 -21.65 -1.97
CA GLU A 568 27.71 -21.65 -0.65
C GLU A 568 27.29 -20.24 -0.24
N PHE A 569 26.07 -20.12 0.30
CA PHE A 569 25.54 -18.89 0.89
C PHE A 569 25.49 -19.05 2.41
N THR A 570 26.62 -18.80 3.07
CA THR A 570 26.77 -18.98 4.54
C THR A 570 25.88 -18.04 5.37
N ASP A 571 25.25 -17.05 4.74
CA ASP A 571 24.34 -16.08 5.33
C ASP A 571 22.87 -16.28 4.91
N ALA A 572 22.51 -17.39 4.26
CA ALA A 572 21.17 -17.63 3.73
C ALA A 572 20.04 -17.45 4.78
N GLY A 573 20.27 -17.82 6.04
CA GLY A 573 19.31 -17.67 7.14
C GLY A 573 19.48 -16.41 8.02
N LYS A 574 20.44 -15.53 7.69
CA LYS A 574 20.70 -14.30 8.45
C LYS A 574 19.78 -13.17 7.98
N LYS A 575 19.47 -12.23 8.88
CA LYS A 575 18.70 -11.03 8.53
C LYS A 575 19.47 -10.20 7.49
N VAL A 576 18.83 -9.91 6.37
CA VAL A 576 19.35 -9.03 5.31
C VAL A 576 18.25 -8.08 4.83
N THR A 577 18.64 -6.95 4.24
CA THR A 577 17.72 -6.02 3.57
C THR A 577 17.29 -6.58 2.22
N LEU A 578 16.11 -6.20 1.70
CA LEU A 578 15.62 -6.57 0.38
C LEU A 578 16.66 -6.34 -0.73
N GLY A 579 16.82 -7.31 -1.64
CA GLY A 579 17.69 -7.19 -2.80
C GLY A 579 17.79 -8.48 -3.61
N THR A 580 18.67 -8.47 -4.61
CA THR A 580 19.01 -9.66 -5.41
C THR A 580 20.47 -10.04 -5.20
N ARG A 581 20.78 -11.34 -5.28
CA ARG A 581 22.15 -11.86 -5.29
C ARG A 581 22.30 -12.87 -6.40
N ASN A 582 23.40 -12.74 -7.14
CA ASN A 582 23.71 -13.69 -8.17
C ASN A 582 24.52 -14.86 -7.58
N ALA A 583 24.22 -16.07 -8.01
CA ALA A 583 25.15 -17.18 -7.96
C ALA A 583 25.91 -17.19 -9.30
N GLU A 584 27.21 -16.93 -9.25
CA GLU A 584 28.10 -16.91 -10.41
C GLU A 584 29.36 -17.70 -10.06
N LEU A 585 29.70 -18.69 -10.88
CA LEU A 585 31.03 -19.31 -10.82
C LEU A 585 31.97 -18.46 -11.68
N GLU A 586 33.19 -18.21 -11.17
CA GLU A 586 34.24 -17.52 -11.94
C GLU A 586 34.50 -18.27 -13.27
N PRO A 587 34.68 -17.55 -14.40
CA PRO A 587 35.01 -18.17 -15.67
C PRO A 587 36.27 -19.03 -15.56
N TRP A 588 36.25 -20.23 -16.13
CA TRP A 588 37.46 -21.05 -16.20
C TRP A 588 38.46 -20.47 -17.20
N ASP A 589 39.75 -20.77 -17.02
CA ASP A 589 40.77 -20.51 -18.04
C ASP A 589 40.45 -21.23 -19.38
N LEU A 590 39.66 -22.32 -19.34
CA LEU A 590 39.24 -23.09 -20.52
C LEU A 590 37.71 -23.34 -20.55
N PRO A 591 37.01 -22.96 -21.63
CA PRO A 591 35.58 -23.25 -21.82
C PRO A 591 35.26 -24.75 -21.80
N GLN A 592 34.12 -25.13 -21.22
CA GLN A 592 33.64 -26.51 -21.16
C GLN A 592 32.70 -26.84 -22.32
N SER A 593 32.85 -28.02 -22.93
CA SER A 593 31.90 -28.50 -23.94
C SER A 593 30.65 -29.06 -23.25
N ALA A 594 29.50 -28.41 -23.45
CA ALA A 594 28.24 -28.80 -22.84
C ALA A 594 27.08 -28.65 -23.82
N ARG A 595 26.15 -29.60 -23.80
CA ARG A 595 24.82 -29.46 -24.41
C ARG A 595 23.76 -29.21 -23.34
N TYR A 596 23.89 -29.86 -22.19
CA TYR A 596 22.99 -29.75 -21.07
C TYR A 596 23.68 -29.05 -19.90
N ILE A 597 22.97 -28.12 -19.28
CA ILE A 597 23.38 -27.47 -18.02
C ILE A 597 22.32 -27.76 -16.98
N ARG A 598 22.72 -28.29 -15.82
CA ARG A 598 21.83 -28.51 -14.68
C ARG A 598 22.23 -27.64 -13.52
N LEU A 599 21.27 -26.93 -12.93
CA LEU A 599 21.45 -26.06 -11.79
C LEU A 599 20.56 -26.51 -10.64
N THR A 600 21.18 -26.83 -9.50
CA THR A 600 20.51 -27.26 -8.28
C THR A 600 20.68 -26.20 -7.21
N ALA A 601 19.61 -25.53 -6.81
CA ALA A 601 19.60 -24.56 -5.72
C ALA A 601 18.84 -25.10 -4.51
N LYS A 602 19.54 -25.21 -3.37
CA LYS A 602 19.01 -25.80 -2.14
C LYS A 602 18.20 -24.79 -1.34
N ASN A 603 16.94 -25.10 -1.06
CA ASN A 603 16.08 -24.25 -0.24
C ASN A 603 16.57 -24.22 1.22
N LEU A 604 16.35 -23.10 1.91
CA LEU A 604 16.69 -22.96 3.33
C LEU A 604 15.87 -23.89 4.23
N GLY A 605 14.65 -24.27 3.82
CA GLY A 605 13.75 -25.12 4.59
C GLY A 605 12.84 -24.30 5.50
N ASP A 606 12.81 -24.61 6.80
CA ASP A 606 11.98 -23.90 7.78
C ASP A 606 12.35 -22.41 7.89
N LEU A 607 11.35 -21.55 8.14
CA LEU A 607 11.58 -20.16 8.49
C LEU A 607 12.48 -20.06 9.74
N PRO A 608 13.52 -19.21 9.73
CA PRO A 608 14.34 -18.97 10.91
C PRO A 608 13.47 -18.48 12.09
N ALA A 609 13.78 -18.93 13.31
CA ALA A 609 12.98 -18.61 14.50
C ALA A 609 12.76 -17.10 14.73
N TRP A 610 13.73 -16.25 14.34
CA TRP A 610 13.65 -14.80 14.47
C TRP A 610 12.59 -14.16 13.55
N HIS A 611 12.12 -14.87 12.51
CA HIS A 611 11.10 -14.39 11.57
C HIS A 611 9.75 -14.18 12.27
N GLY A 612 9.47 -14.96 13.31
CA GLY A 612 8.26 -14.82 14.12
C GLY A 612 7.01 -15.50 13.53
N SER A 613 7.10 -16.05 12.31
CA SER A 613 6.06 -16.87 11.68
C SER A 613 6.46 -18.35 11.62
N LYS A 614 5.48 -19.25 11.43
CA LYS A 614 5.71 -20.69 11.23
C LYS A 614 5.43 -21.06 9.77
N GLY A 615 6.39 -21.68 9.10
CA GLY A 615 6.27 -22.08 7.68
C GLY A 615 7.60 -22.46 7.06
N GLN A 616 7.57 -22.77 5.76
CA GLN A 616 8.77 -22.96 4.92
C GLN A 616 9.21 -21.64 4.26
N CYS A 617 10.46 -21.58 3.84
CA CYS A 617 11.03 -20.52 3.03
C CYS A 617 10.66 -20.70 1.54
N TRP A 618 10.43 -19.58 0.88
CA TRP A 618 10.43 -19.49 -0.57
C TRP A 618 11.85 -19.35 -1.11
N LEU A 619 12.13 -20.03 -2.22
CA LEU A 619 13.32 -19.86 -3.05
C LEU A 619 12.88 -19.27 -4.39
N PHE A 620 13.40 -18.11 -4.78
CA PHE A 620 13.04 -17.41 -6.01
C PHE A 620 14.26 -17.26 -6.92
N CYS A 621 14.12 -17.66 -8.19
CA CYS A 621 15.16 -17.55 -9.21
C CYS A 621 14.67 -16.71 -10.39
N ASP A 622 15.56 -15.91 -10.96
CA ASP A 622 15.43 -15.27 -12.26
C ASP A 622 16.67 -15.56 -13.12
N GLU A 623 16.45 -15.54 -14.44
CA GLU A 623 17.42 -15.61 -15.54
C GLU A 623 18.73 -16.40 -15.30
N ILE A 624 18.85 -17.55 -15.98
CA ILE A 624 20.04 -18.39 -16.04
C ILE A 624 20.84 -18.03 -17.30
N VAL A 625 21.79 -17.13 -17.13
CA VAL A 625 22.69 -16.65 -18.18
C VAL A 625 23.79 -17.68 -18.44
N VAL A 626 23.88 -18.18 -19.68
CA VAL A 626 24.88 -19.17 -20.13
C VAL A 626 25.74 -18.56 -21.26
N ARG A 627 27.02 -18.26 -21.00
CA ARG A 627 27.91 -17.62 -21.99
C ARG A 627 28.93 -18.57 -22.56
#